data_AF-A0A947J0D1-F1
#
_entry.id   AF-A0A947J0D1-F1
#
_cell.length_a   1.000
_cell.length_b   1.000
_cell.length_c   1.000
_cell.angle_alpha   90.00
_cell.angle_beta   90.00
_cell.angle_gamma   90.00
#
_symmetry.space_group_name_H-M   'P 1'
#
loop_
_entity.id
_entity.type
_entity.pdbx_description
1 polymer ?
#
loop_
_entity_poly.entity_id
_entity_poly.type
_entity_poly.pdbx_seq_one_letter_code
_entity_poly.pdbx_strand_id
1 'polypeptide(L)'
;TLDQVINALPLLTWLAQTETGDLSELHLSTYRLFYRHIKSEAVSCLGDKCPLHRACLLQNIRRQANRADILVVNHALLFTDLAGDGFLLPEYKHLIIDEGHAIEDAATESFSISIAAGIILEEIKRFHVLTEEKAQELVANLRGKTFDLFDLVYKFVVANNKISYGEEIKVIISVELAEKAEWKKIEAVYQEWQGSLEKLLKEIDQLKIEEEAKALEIEGAKEKLQGILNQLAFIFDKKEKNYVRWLMANNAMPPFNCFFKAAPIKVGPFIQ
;
A
#
# COMPACT_ATOMS: atom_id res chain seq x y z
N THR A 1 15.71 9.04 22.33
CA THR A 1 15.94 8.69 23.76
C THR A 1 17.09 7.71 23.86
N LEU A 2 17.67 7.50 25.05
CA LEU A 2 18.73 6.51 25.26
C LEU A 2 18.29 5.11 24.77
N ASP A 3 17.04 4.74 25.01
CA ASP A 3 16.46 3.46 24.55
C ASP A 3 16.42 3.33 23.02
N GLN A 4 16.13 4.42 22.28
CA GLN A 4 16.18 4.39 20.82
C GLN A 4 17.60 4.13 20.31
N VAL A 5 18.60 4.72 20.94
CA VAL A 5 20.01 4.52 20.58
C VAL A 5 20.42 3.08 20.86
N ILE A 6 20.12 2.56 22.06
CA ILE A 6 20.43 1.18 22.46
C ILE A 6 19.78 0.17 21.49
N ASN A 7 18.50 0.37 21.16
CA ASN A 7 17.78 -0.51 20.25
C ASN A 7 18.30 -0.43 18.81
N ALA A 8 18.91 0.67 18.39
CA ALA A 8 19.50 0.85 17.06
C ALA A 8 20.93 0.28 16.94
N LEU A 9 21.64 0.01 18.04
CA LEU A 9 23.00 -0.52 18.00
C LEU A 9 23.14 -1.81 17.17
N PRO A 10 22.25 -2.83 17.30
CA PRO A 10 22.37 -4.04 16.48
C PRO A 10 22.21 -3.76 14.99
N LEU A 11 21.34 -2.80 14.62
CA LEU A 11 21.16 -2.38 13.23
C LEU A 11 22.42 -1.69 12.68
N LEU A 12 23.08 -0.85 13.47
CA LEU A 12 24.33 -0.18 13.06
C LEU A 12 25.48 -1.17 12.91
N THR A 13 25.61 -2.13 13.84
CA THR A 13 26.61 -3.21 13.74
C THR A 13 26.37 -4.06 12.50
N TRP A 14 25.12 -4.44 12.25
CA TRP A 14 24.74 -5.18 11.05
C TRP A 14 25.05 -4.39 9.78
N LEU A 15 24.69 -3.11 9.72
CA LEU A 15 24.96 -2.26 8.55
C LEU A 15 26.46 -2.16 8.23
N ALA A 16 27.32 -2.22 9.25
CA ALA A 16 28.77 -2.19 9.08
C ALA A 16 29.37 -3.53 8.60
N GLN A 17 28.63 -4.64 8.71
CA GLN A 17 29.14 -6.00 8.49
C GLN A 17 28.41 -6.75 7.36
N THR A 18 27.17 -6.36 7.04
CA THR A 18 26.35 -7.07 6.07
C THR A 18 26.92 -6.93 4.67
N GLU A 19 27.04 -8.05 3.97
CA GLU A 19 27.44 -8.08 2.56
C GLU A 19 26.22 -8.07 1.63
N THR A 20 25.07 -8.56 2.13
CA THR A 20 23.85 -8.78 1.34
C THR A 20 22.82 -7.69 1.56
N GLY A 21 22.74 -7.12 2.77
CA GLY A 21 21.66 -6.23 3.18
C GLY A 21 20.35 -6.93 3.51
N ASP A 22 20.35 -8.26 3.72
CA ASP A 22 19.17 -9.00 4.14
C ASP A 22 18.84 -8.79 5.62
N LEU A 23 17.62 -8.34 5.89
CA LEU A 23 17.10 -8.15 7.25
C LEU A 23 16.91 -9.48 8.00
N SER A 24 16.91 -10.63 7.31
CA SER A 24 16.88 -11.96 7.95
C SER A 24 18.15 -12.23 8.77
N GLU A 25 19.25 -11.51 8.50
CA GLU A 25 20.48 -11.53 9.30
C GLU A 25 20.29 -10.84 10.68
N LEU A 26 19.21 -10.08 10.86
CA LEU A 26 18.84 -9.44 12.12
C LEU A 26 17.77 -10.24 12.88
N HIS A 27 17.80 -10.15 14.21
CA HIS A 27 16.68 -10.64 15.02
C HIS A 27 15.37 -9.93 14.68
N LEU A 28 14.28 -10.70 14.57
CA LEU A 28 12.95 -10.23 14.16
C LEU A 28 12.45 -9.02 14.97
N SER A 29 12.68 -9.04 16.27
CA SER A 29 12.30 -7.95 17.18
C SER A 29 13.05 -6.65 16.87
N THR A 30 14.32 -6.75 16.48
CA THR A 30 15.20 -5.61 16.19
C THR A 30 14.73 -4.87 14.95
N TYR A 31 14.63 -5.54 13.80
CA TYR A 31 14.31 -4.83 12.57
C TYR A 31 12.85 -4.37 12.52
N ARG A 32 11.90 -5.08 13.15
CA ARG A 32 10.48 -4.65 13.20
C ARG A 32 10.29 -3.28 13.86
N LEU A 33 11.08 -2.95 14.89
CA LEU A 33 11.01 -1.64 15.55
C LEU A 33 11.42 -0.49 14.62
N PHE A 34 12.39 -0.75 13.74
CA PHE A 34 12.98 0.27 12.87
C PHE A 34 12.54 0.17 11.41
N TYR A 35 11.80 -0.87 11.01
CA TYR A 35 11.48 -1.18 9.61
C TYR A 35 10.93 0.02 8.85
N ARG A 36 10.01 0.77 9.47
CA ARG A 36 9.42 1.99 8.87
C ARG A 36 10.44 3.12 8.64
N HIS A 37 11.50 3.19 9.44
CA HIS A 37 12.54 4.22 9.34
C HIS A 37 13.67 3.83 8.40
N ILE A 38 13.85 2.54 8.13
CA ILE A 38 14.97 2.01 7.33
C ILE A 38 14.55 1.52 5.94
N LYS A 39 13.24 1.46 5.67
CA LYS A 39 12.72 1.17 4.32
C LYS A 39 12.79 2.42 3.44
N SER A 40 13.00 2.21 2.14
CA SER A 40 12.81 3.22 1.11
C SER A 40 11.68 2.75 0.18
N GLU A 41 10.89 3.69 -0.30
CA GLU A 41 9.84 3.47 -1.30
C GLU A 41 10.34 4.02 -2.63
N ALA A 42 9.81 3.54 -3.76
CA ALA A 42 10.28 3.96 -5.09
C ALA A 42 10.28 5.50 -5.25
N VAL A 43 9.23 6.16 -4.74
CA VAL A 43 9.09 7.62 -4.84
C VAL A 43 10.02 8.36 -3.87
N SER A 44 10.43 7.75 -2.75
CA SER A 44 11.41 8.34 -1.84
C SER A 44 12.86 7.99 -2.20
N CYS A 45 13.08 7.25 -3.29
CA CYS A 45 14.41 6.91 -3.77
C CYS A 45 14.94 8.01 -4.70
N LEU A 46 16.09 8.58 -4.35
CA LEU A 46 16.79 9.57 -5.19
C LEU A 46 17.44 8.96 -6.46
N GLY A 47 17.34 7.64 -6.64
CA GLY A 47 17.92 6.93 -7.78
C GLY A 47 19.41 7.24 -7.98
N ASP A 48 19.78 7.60 -9.20
CA ASP A 48 21.16 7.95 -9.58
C ASP A 48 21.71 9.20 -8.85
N LYS A 49 20.82 10.08 -8.36
CA LYS A 49 21.22 11.27 -7.59
C LYS A 49 21.54 10.93 -6.13
N CYS A 50 21.24 9.71 -5.67
CA CYS A 50 21.51 9.30 -4.30
C CYS A 50 23.03 9.36 -4.00
N PRO A 51 23.48 10.12 -2.97
CA PRO A 51 24.90 10.16 -2.61
C PRO A 51 25.48 8.80 -2.23
N LEU A 52 24.61 7.91 -1.73
CA LEU A 52 24.95 6.54 -1.34
C LEU A 52 24.68 5.51 -2.44
N HIS A 53 24.37 5.93 -3.68
CA HIS A 53 23.97 5.02 -4.76
C HIS A 53 24.95 3.86 -4.96
N ARG A 54 26.26 4.14 -4.90
CA ARG A 54 27.31 3.11 -5.06
C ARG A 54 27.29 2.04 -3.96
N ALA A 55 27.02 2.46 -2.72
CA ALA A 55 26.96 1.61 -1.53
C ALA A 55 25.52 1.13 -1.21
N CYS A 56 24.54 1.45 -2.06
CA CYS A 56 23.15 1.09 -1.83
C CYS A 56 22.96 -0.44 -1.99
N LEU A 57 22.56 -1.10 -0.91
CA LEU A 57 22.35 -2.55 -0.86
C LEU A 57 21.30 -3.00 -1.89
N LEU A 58 20.20 -2.26 -2.04
CA LEU A 58 19.18 -2.54 -3.06
C LEU A 58 19.74 -2.51 -4.48
N GLN A 59 20.55 -1.49 -4.81
CA GLN A 59 21.17 -1.38 -6.15
C GLN A 59 22.26 -2.44 -6.35
N ASN A 60 22.93 -2.87 -5.27
CA ASN A 60 23.85 -4.00 -5.32
C ASN A 60 23.10 -5.31 -5.67
N ILE A 61 22.02 -5.62 -4.96
CA ILE A 61 21.18 -6.80 -5.23
C ILE A 61 20.65 -6.76 -6.68
N ARG A 62 20.14 -5.61 -7.14
CA ARG A 62 19.69 -5.46 -8.54
C ARG A 62 20.80 -5.72 -9.55
N ARG A 63 22.02 -5.21 -9.31
CA ARG A 63 23.17 -5.48 -10.19
C ARG A 63 23.59 -6.95 -10.18
N GLN A 64 23.51 -7.61 -9.04
CA GLN A 64 23.78 -9.05 -8.93
C GLN A 64 22.71 -9.87 -9.66
N ALA A 65 21.43 -9.57 -9.45
CA ALA A 65 20.32 -10.21 -10.14
C ALA A 65 20.45 -10.10 -11.67
N ASN A 66 20.82 -8.92 -12.18
CA ASN A 66 21.05 -8.70 -13.62
C ASN A 66 22.24 -9.48 -14.21
N ARG A 67 23.16 -9.96 -13.38
CA ARG A 67 24.34 -10.75 -13.79
C ARG A 67 24.20 -12.24 -13.46
N ALA A 68 23.13 -12.63 -12.80
CA ALA A 68 22.93 -14.00 -12.37
C ALA A 68 22.49 -14.86 -13.55
N ASP A 69 23.10 -16.04 -13.71
CA ASP A 69 22.63 -17.05 -14.67
C ASP A 69 21.31 -17.70 -14.21
N ILE A 70 21.12 -17.78 -12.89
CA ILE A 70 19.92 -18.34 -12.25
C ILE A 70 19.48 -17.37 -11.15
N LEU A 71 18.23 -16.93 -11.23
CA LEU A 71 17.59 -16.09 -10.21
C LEU A 71 16.46 -16.87 -9.55
N VAL A 72 16.50 -16.97 -8.22
CA VAL A 72 15.44 -17.60 -7.43
C VAL A 72 14.65 -16.50 -6.75
N VAL A 73 13.34 -16.45 -7.01
CA VAL A 73 12.41 -15.50 -6.41
C VAL A 73 11.21 -16.24 -5.84
N ASN A 74 10.52 -15.62 -4.89
CA ASN A 74 9.24 -16.13 -4.43
C ASN A 74 8.10 -15.74 -5.40
N HIS A 75 6.96 -16.43 -5.31
CA HIS A 75 5.79 -16.16 -6.15
C HIS A 75 5.27 -14.73 -5.96
N ALA A 76 5.31 -14.20 -4.73
CA ALA A 76 4.87 -12.84 -4.45
C ALA A 76 5.64 -11.80 -5.26
N LEU A 77 6.98 -11.91 -5.34
CA LEU A 77 7.82 -10.99 -6.10
C LEU A 77 7.60 -11.17 -7.61
N LEU A 78 7.48 -12.41 -8.09
CA LEU A 78 7.18 -12.71 -9.49
C LEU A 78 5.86 -12.06 -9.94
N PHE A 79 4.78 -12.25 -9.19
CA PHE A 79 3.48 -11.68 -9.57
C PHE A 79 3.38 -10.17 -9.30
N THR A 80 4.12 -9.65 -8.32
CA THR A 80 4.24 -8.19 -8.13
C THR A 80 4.93 -7.54 -9.34
N ASP A 81 5.95 -8.18 -9.88
CA ASP A 81 6.64 -7.73 -11.10
C ASP A 81 5.70 -7.74 -12.31
N LEU A 82 4.97 -8.84 -12.53
CA LEU A 82 3.98 -8.96 -13.61
C LEU A 82 2.83 -7.94 -13.48
N ALA A 83 2.40 -7.62 -12.25
CA ALA A 83 1.39 -6.60 -11.99
C ALA A 83 1.89 -5.16 -12.20
N GLY A 84 3.21 -4.94 -12.15
CA GLY A 84 3.86 -3.63 -12.22
C GLY A 84 4.63 -3.36 -13.52
N ASP A 85 4.18 -3.93 -14.64
CA ASP A 85 4.77 -3.82 -15.98
C ASP A 85 6.17 -4.46 -16.18
N GLY A 86 6.63 -5.31 -15.25
CA GLY A 86 7.82 -6.17 -15.47
C GLY A 86 9.19 -5.50 -15.30
N PHE A 87 9.29 -4.45 -14.48
CA PHE A 87 10.53 -3.69 -14.30
C PHE A 87 11.33 -4.00 -13.01
N LEU A 88 10.82 -4.88 -12.14
CA LEU A 88 11.49 -5.27 -10.90
C LEU A 88 12.49 -6.39 -11.12
N LEU A 89 12.15 -7.36 -11.96
CA LEU A 89 13.00 -8.51 -12.29
C LEU A 89 13.81 -8.26 -13.59
N PRO A 90 15.04 -8.79 -13.69
CA PRO A 90 15.78 -8.80 -14.96
C PRO A 90 15.03 -9.57 -16.05
N GLU A 91 15.28 -9.27 -17.32
CA GLU A 91 14.73 -10.06 -18.42
C GLU A 91 15.16 -11.54 -18.31
N TYR A 92 14.19 -12.45 -18.41
CA TYR A 92 14.42 -13.90 -18.40
C TYR A 92 13.71 -14.56 -19.59
N LYS A 93 14.30 -15.65 -20.10
CA LYS A 93 13.74 -16.44 -21.22
C LYS A 93 13.04 -17.71 -20.76
N HIS A 94 13.36 -18.16 -19.56
CA HIS A 94 12.87 -19.41 -18.99
C HIS A 94 12.43 -19.15 -17.55
N LEU A 95 11.26 -19.66 -17.20
CA LEU A 95 10.69 -19.61 -15.87
C LEU A 95 10.38 -21.04 -15.42
N ILE A 96 10.92 -21.43 -14.27
CA ILE A 96 10.59 -22.69 -13.61
C ILE A 96 9.78 -22.33 -12.37
N ILE A 97 8.57 -22.87 -12.29
CA ILE A 97 7.69 -22.67 -11.15
C ILE A 97 7.72 -23.94 -10.33
N ASP A 98 8.31 -23.83 -9.14
CA ASP A 98 8.22 -24.87 -8.13
C ASP A 98 6.92 -24.69 -7.33
N GLU A 99 6.36 -25.77 -6.80
CA GLU A 99 5.11 -25.74 -6.04
C GLU A 99 3.96 -25.01 -6.76
N GLY A 100 3.80 -25.29 -8.06
CA GLY A 100 2.81 -24.64 -8.93
C GLY A 100 1.36 -24.76 -8.45
N HIS A 101 1.06 -25.60 -7.46
CA HIS A 101 -0.26 -25.64 -6.81
C HIS A 101 -0.59 -24.32 -6.06
N ALA A 102 0.42 -23.58 -5.59
CA ALA A 102 0.25 -22.31 -4.87
C ALA A 102 0.20 -21.08 -5.80
N ILE A 103 0.31 -21.28 -7.12
CA ILE A 103 0.44 -20.20 -8.09
C ILE A 103 -0.81 -19.33 -8.18
N GLU A 104 -1.99 -19.96 -8.12
CA GLU A 104 -3.27 -19.28 -8.31
C GLU A 104 -3.57 -18.35 -7.14
N ASP A 105 -3.31 -18.82 -5.91
CA ASP A 105 -3.47 -18.02 -4.71
C ASP A 105 -2.48 -16.84 -4.68
N ALA A 106 -1.21 -17.09 -5.00
CA ALA A 106 -0.18 -16.05 -5.02
C ALA A 106 -0.42 -14.98 -6.10
N ALA A 107 -0.90 -15.40 -7.28
CA ALA A 107 -1.32 -14.49 -8.33
C ALA A 107 -2.54 -13.70 -7.87
N THR A 108 -3.58 -14.37 -7.34
CA THR A 108 -4.82 -13.72 -6.89
C THR A 108 -4.52 -12.65 -5.84
N GLU A 109 -3.65 -12.94 -4.87
CA GLU A 109 -3.24 -11.98 -3.86
C GLU A 109 -2.51 -10.78 -4.47
N SER A 110 -1.55 -11.00 -5.36
CA SER A 110 -0.78 -9.93 -6.01
C SER A 110 -1.63 -9.02 -6.92
N PHE A 111 -2.65 -9.58 -7.58
CA PHE A 111 -3.59 -8.82 -8.43
C PHE A 111 -4.81 -8.29 -7.65
N SER A 112 -4.89 -8.55 -6.34
CA SER A 112 -5.98 -8.06 -5.49
C SER A 112 -5.71 -6.64 -5.00
N ILE A 113 -6.79 -5.86 -4.91
CA ILE A 113 -6.81 -4.55 -4.28
C ILE A 113 -7.21 -4.70 -2.82
N SER A 114 -6.52 -3.99 -1.94
CA SER A 114 -6.80 -3.97 -0.50
C SER A 114 -6.52 -2.61 0.10
N ILE A 115 -7.58 -1.82 0.34
CA ILE A 115 -7.47 -0.48 0.92
C ILE A 115 -8.05 -0.46 2.33
N ALA A 116 -7.21 -0.06 3.30
CA ALA A 116 -7.59 0.17 4.69
C ALA A 116 -7.42 1.65 5.07
N ALA A 117 -8.17 2.12 6.07
CA ALA A 117 -8.03 3.48 6.59
C ALA A 117 -6.59 3.79 7.03
N GLY A 118 -5.91 2.80 7.63
CA GLY A 118 -4.54 2.95 8.12
C GLY A 118 -3.54 3.38 7.04
N ILE A 119 -3.66 2.82 5.83
CA ILE A 119 -2.77 3.14 4.71
C ILE A 119 -2.99 4.60 4.28
N ILE A 120 -4.24 5.02 4.10
CA ILE A 120 -4.59 6.40 3.73
C ILE A 120 -4.09 7.38 4.81
N LEU A 121 -4.34 7.06 6.09
CA LEU A 121 -3.95 7.90 7.22
C LEU A 121 -2.42 7.96 7.41
N GLU A 122 -1.67 6.93 7.01
CA GLU A 122 -0.21 6.96 6.99
C GLU A 122 0.31 7.95 5.96
N GLU A 123 -0.26 7.94 4.75
CA GLU A 123 0.13 8.89 3.70
C GLU A 123 -0.28 10.33 4.04
N ILE A 124 -1.49 10.54 4.59
CA ILE A 124 -1.93 11.86 5.06
C ILE A 124 -0.98 12.45 6.12
N LYS A 125 -0.40 11.60 6.99
CA LYS A 125 0.54 12.07 8.02
C LYS A 125 1.81 12.67 7.42
N ARG A 126 2.26 12.21 6.24
CA ARG A 126 3.48 12.74 5.58
C ARG A 126 3.34 14.23 5.21
N PHE A 127 2.11 14.74 5.11
CA PHE A 127 1.85 16.16 4.91
C PHE A 127 2.04 17.03 6.15
N HIS A 128 2.51 16.49 7.28
CA HIS A 128 2.81 17.27 8.48
C HIS A 128 3.89 18.35 8.26
N VAL A 129 4.69 18.23 7.19
CA VAL A 129 5.73 19.19 6.82
C VAL A 129 5.17 20.46 6.16
N LEU A 130 3.90 20.45 5.75
CA LEU A 130 3.24 21.60 5.14
C LEU A 130 2.96 22.69 6.18
N THR A 131 3.31 23.94 5.86
CA THR A 131 3.11 25.10 6.74
C THR A 131 1.91 25.96 6.36
N GLU A 132 1.43 25.85 5.12
CA GLU A 132 0.31 26.66 4.62
C GLU A 132 -1.01 26.27 5.30
N GLU A 133 -1.69 27.26 5.89
CA GLU A 133 -2.92 27.06 6.67
C GLU A 133 -4.00 26.34 5.88
N LYS A 134 -4.21 26.75 4.63
CA LYS A 134 -5.19 26.15 3.72
C LYS A 134 -4.87 24.67 3.42
N ALA A 135 -3.60 24.32 3.24
CA ALA A 135 -3.21 22.93 3.03
C ALA A 135 -3.41 22.09 4.29
N GLN A 136 -3.09 22.63 5.46
CA GLN A 136 -3.32 21.97 6.76
C GLN A 136 -4.82 21.73 7.02
N GLU A 137 -5.69 22.68 6.67
CA GLU A 137 -7.14 22.52 6.77
C GLU A 137 -7.64 21.38 5.86
N LEU A 138 -7.17 21.33 4.60
CA LEU A 138 -7.51 20.27 3.65
C LEU A 138 -7.02 18.89 4.12
N VAL A 139 -5.81 18.81 4.69
CA VAL A 139 -5.27 17.59 5.31
C VAL A 139 -6.15 17.13 6.48
N ALA A 140 -6.56 18.04 7.35
CA ALA A 140 -7.44 17.72 8.48
C ALA A 140 -8.83 17.27 8.02
N ASN A 141 -9.40 17.93 7.00
CA ASN A 141 -10.68 17.57 6.40
C ASN A 141 -10.62 16.18 5.77
N LEU A 142 -9.63 15.89 4.93
CA LEU A 142 -9.44 14.58 4.31
C LEU A 142 -9.26 13.49 5.37
N ARG A 143 -8.52 13.76 6.44
CA ARG A 143 -8.38 12.86 7.59
C ARG A 143 -9.75 12.55 8.20
N GLY A 144 -10.55 13.57 8.50
CA GLY A 144 -11.92 13.40 9.04
C GLY A 144 -12.81 12.56 8.12
N LYS A 145 -12.85 12.90 6.82
CA LYS A 145 -13.62 12.14 5.82
C LYS A 145 -13.17 10.70 5.67
N THR A 146 -11.87 10.42 5.86
CA THR A 146 -11.35 9.05 5.88
C THR A 146 -11.91 8.27 7.07
N PHE A 147 -11.97 8.87 8.26
CA PHE A 147 -12.62 8.25 9.42
C PHE A 147 -14.11 7.99 9.16
N ASP A 148 -14.83 8.99 8.66
CA ASP A 148 -16.28 8.89 8.39
C ASP A 148 -16.60 7.76 7.40
N LEU A 149 -15.83 7.67 6.31
CA LEU A 149 -16.01 6.64 5.29
C LEU A 149 -15.83 5.23 5.87
N PHE A 150 -14.72 4.98 6.57
CA PHE A 150 -14.42 3.66 7.09
C PHE A 150 -15.25 3.28 8.32
N ASP A 151 -15.69 4.25 9.14
CA ASP A 151 -16.66 4.02 10.20
C ASP A 151 -18.04 3.63 9.64
N LEU A 152 -18.48 4.29 8.55
CA LEU A 152 -19.72 3.92 7.88
C LEU A 152 -19.65 2.52 7.26
N VAL A 153 -18.52 2.17 6.63
CA VAL A 153 -18.24 0.83 6.13
C VAL A 153 -18.26 -0.19 7.26
N TYR A 154 -17.61 0.08 8.39
CA TYR A 154 -17.63 -0.80 9.56
C TYR A 154 -19.06 -1.09 10.02
N LYS A 155 -19.84 -0.02 10.26
CA LYS A 155 -21.24 -0.13 10.69
C LYS A 155 -22.08 -0.92 9.69
N PHE A 156 -21.86 -0.70 8.40
CA PHE A 156 -22.55 -1.43 7.34
C PHE A 156 -22.20 -2.91 7.32
N VAL A 157 -20.91 -3.26 7.43
CA VAL A 157 -20.44 -4.65 7.43
C VAL A 157 -20.98 -5.40 8.65
N VAL A 158 -20.93 -4.79 9.83
CA VAL A 158 -21.47 -5.36 11.08
C VAL A 158 -23.00 -5.50 11.01
N ALA A 159 -23.71 -4.52 10.43
CA ALA A 159 -25.18 -4.60 10.33
C ALA A 159 -25.67 -5.69 9.36
N ASN A 160 -24.91 -6.00 8.31
CA ASN A 160 -25.28 -7.00 7.31
C ASN A 160 -24.93 -8.45 7.70
N ASN A 161 -24.22 -8.68 8.80
CA ASN A 161 -23.91 -10.03 9.30
C ASN A 161 -24.32 -10.22 10.76
N LYS A 162 -25.07 -11.29 11.03
CA LYS A 162 -25.42 -11.70 12.39
C LYS A 162 -24.30 -12.62 12.93
N ILE A 163 -23.59 -12.15 13.97
CA ILE A 163 -22.96 -12.90 15.08
C ILE A 163 -21.41 -13.00 15.14
N SER A 164 -20.96 -12.99 16.42
CA SER A 164 -19.72 -13.40 17.12
C SER A 164 -18.38 -12.67 16.96
N TYR A 165 -17.79 -12.40 18.13
CA TYR A 165 -16.44 -11.87 18.33
C TYR A 165 -15.39 -12.84 17.75
N GLY A 166 -14.54 -12.36 16.86
CA GLY A 166 -13.32 -13.06 16.42
C GLY A 166 -13.28 -13.54 14.98
N GLU A 167 -14.40 -13.50 14.24
CA GLU A 167 -14.42 -13.89 12.82
C GLU A 167 -14.28 -12.67 11.89
N GLU A 168 -13.56 -12.84 10.78
CA GLU A 168 -13.50 -11.84 9.71
C GLU A 168 -14.86 -11.76 9.00
N ILE A 169 -15.48 -10.58 9.04
CA ILE A 169 -16.77 -10.37 8.39
C ILE A 169 -16.53 -9.93 6.95
N LYS A 170 -17.06 -10.68 5.98
CA LYS A 170 -16.99 -10.35 4.54
C LYS A 170 -18.40 -10.07 4.01
N VAL A 171 -18.54 -8.95 3.30
CA VAL A 171 -19.80 -8.55 2.64
C VAL A 171 -19.50 -8.28 1.17
N ILE A 172 -19.97 -9.16 0.29
CA ILE A 172 -19.80 -9.04 -1.17
C ILE A 172 -20.64 -7.87 -1.67
N ILE A 173 -20.03 -7.00 -2.48
CA ILE A 173 -20.70 -5.89 -3.15
C ILE A 173 -21.42 -6.45 -4.38
N SER A 174 -22.61 -7.03 -4.16
CA SER A 174 -23.46 -7.53 -5.24
C SER A 174 -24.27 -6.39 -5.89
N VAL A 175 -24.90 -6.68 -7.03
CA VAL A 175 -25.78 -5.72 -7.72
C VAL A 175 -26.95 -5.33 -6.81
N GLU A 176 -27.53 -6.29 -6.10
CA GLU A 176 -28.65 -6.07 -5.17
C GLU A 176 -28.22 -5.23 -3.96
N LEU A 177 -27.00 -5.45 -3.44
CA LEU A 177 -26.46 -4.66 -2.33
C LEU A 177 -26.24 -3.21 -2.76
N ALA A 178 -25.76 -3.01 -3.98
CA ALA A 178 -25.50 -1.69 -4.54
C ALA A 178 -26.76 -0.83 -4.69
N GLU A 179 -27.94 -1.42 -4.81
CA GLU A 179 -29.20 -0.69 -4.92
C GLU A 179 -29.76 -0.24 -3.56
N LYS A 180 -29.28 -0.83 -2.45
CA LYS A 180 -29.75 -0.54 -1.10
C LYS A 180 -29.42 0.90 -0.68
N ALA A 181 -30.31 1.48 0.12
CA ALA A 181 -30.16 2.86 0.61
C ALA A 181 -28.90 3.03 1.47
N GLU A 182 -28.51 2.00 2.22
CA GLU A 182 -27.32 1.99 3.07
C GLU A 182 -26.02 2.01 2.25
N TRP A 183 -25.98 1.32 1.11
CA TRP A 183 -24.84 1.40 0.18
C TRP A 183 -24.76 2.76 -0.50
N LYS A 184 -25.89 3.34 -0.93
CA LYS A 184 -25.92 4.70 -1.50
C LYS A 184 -25.38 5.76 -0.55
N LYS A 185 -25.51 5.57 0.77
CA LYS A 185 -24.87 6.43 1.77
C LYS A 185 -23.34 6.30 1.75
N ILE A 186 -22.81 5.07 1.64
CA ILE A 186 -21.36 4.84 1.49
C ILE A 186 -20.85 5.49 0.20
N GLU A 187 -21.56 5.34 -0.91
CA GLU A 187 -21.21 6.00 -2.18
C GLU A 187 -21.17 7.51 -2.04
N ALA A 188 -22.18 8.12 -1.38
CA ALA A 188 -22.19 9.57 -1.16
C ALA A 188 -20.99 10.05 -0.32
N VAL A 189 -20.68 9.36 0.78
CA VAL A 189 -19.51 9.70 1.62
C VAL A 189 -18.20 9.48 0.87
N TYR A 190 -18.11 8.44 0.04
CA TYR A 190 -16.96 8.21 -0.83
C TYR A 190 -16.77 9.34 -1.85
N GLN A 191 -17.84 9.83 -2.47
CA GLN A 191 -17.77 10.97 -3.41
C GLN A 191 -17.30 12.25 -2.71
N GLU A 192 -17.75 12.50 -1.48
CA GLU A 192 -17.24 13.62 -0.68
C GLU A 192 -15.75 13.46 -0.32
N TRP A 193 -15.34 12.23 0.05
CA TRP A 193 -13.95 11.91 0.33
C TRP A 193 -13.06 12.11 -0.91
N GLN A 194 -13.49 11.60 -2.07
CA GLN A 194 -12.82 11.77 -3.36
C GLN A 194 -12.63 13.26 -3.67
N GLY A 195 -13.69 14.06 -3.59
CA GLY A 195 -13.60 15.50 -3.84
C GLY A 195 -12.71 16.24 -2.84
N SER A 196 -12.61 15.76 -1.59
CA SER A 196 -11.68 16.31 -0.59
C SER A 196 -10.23 16.00 -0.95
N LEU A 197 -9.94 14.76 -1.38
CA LEU A 197 -8.61 14.36 -1.82
C LEU A 197 -8.18 15.13 -3.06
N GLU A 198 -9.01 15.20 -4.10
CA GLU A 198 -8.72 15.95 -5.33
C GLU A 198 -8.42 17.43 -5.06
N LYS A 199 -9.15 18.06 -4.12
CA LYS A 199 -8.86 19.42 -3.67
C LYS A 199 -7.50 19.55 -2.99
N LEU A 200 -7.15 18.60 -2.11
CA LEU A 200 -5.85 18.58 -1.45
C LEU A 200 -4.72 18.42 -2.47
N LEU A 201 -4.83 17.46 -3.39
CA LEU A 201 -3.80 17.23 -4.41
C LEU A 201 -3.58 18.48 -5.28
N LYS A 202 -4.68 19.12 -5.71
CA LYS A 202 -4.62 20.36 -6.48
C LYS A 202 -3.99 21.53 -5.70
N GLU A 203 -4.20 21.58 -4.39
CA GLU A 203 -3.56 22.60 -3.54
C GLU A 203 -2.06 22.34 -3.44
N ILE A 204 -1.66 21.10 -3.16
CA ILE A 204 -0.26 20.70 -3.04
C ILE A 204 0.52 21.00 -4.32
N ASP A 205 -0.05 20.73 -5.49
CA ASP A 205 0.58 21.01 -6.79
C ASP A 205 0.89 22.51 -7.02
N GLN A 206 0.24 23.41 -6.28
CA GLN A 206 0.48 24.85 -6.37
C GLN A 206 1.53 25.34 -5.36
N LEU A 207 1.92 24.50 -4.39
CA LEU A 207 2.89 24.85 -3.36
C LEU A 207 4.31 24.80 -3.92
N LYS A 208 5.14 25.76 -3.51
CA LYS A 208 6.58 25.75 -3.79
C LYS A 208 7.32 25.24 -2.56
N ILE A 209 7.98 24.10 -2.71
CA ILE A 209 8.69 23.43 -1.61
C ILE A 209 10.17 23.44 -1.96
N GLU A 210 10.92 24.31 -1.29
CA GLU A 210 12.34 24.55 -1.61
C GLU A 210 13.24 23.39 -1.16
N GLU A 211 12.88 22.71 -0.07
CA GLU A 211 13.67 21.61 0.47
C GLU A 211 13.38 20.30 -0.29
N GLU A 212 14.36 19.84 -1.06
CA GLU A 212 14.24 18.67 -1.96
C GLU A 212 13.75 17.40 -1.23
N ALA A 213 14.24 17.16 0.00
CA ALA A 213 13.81 16.01 0.79
C ALA A 213 12.31 16.05 1.15
N LYS A 214 11.79 17.23 1.53
CA LYS A 214 10.36 17.42 1.81
C LYS A 214 9.52 17.33 0.55
N ALA A 215 10.00 17.92 -0.55
CA ALA A 215 9.34 17.84 -1.84
C ALA A 215 9.16 16.38 -2.29
N LEU A 216 10.21 15.57 -2.16
CA LEU A 216 10.17 14.14 -2.49
C LEU A 216 9.21 13.35 -1.59
N GLU A 217 9.20 13.62 -0.29
CA GLU A 217 8.28 12.98 0.65
C GLU A 217 6.81 13.26 0.30
N ILE A 218 6.50 14.52 -0.02
CA ILE A 218 5.15 14.96 -0.39
C ILE A 218 4.73 14.38 -1.73
N GLU A 219 5.63 14.34 -2.71
CA GLU A 219 5.35 13.74 -4.02
C GLU A 219 5.06 12.24 -3.87
N GLY A 220 5.83 11.53 -3.03
CA GLY A 220 5.56 10.14 -2.67
C GLY A 220 4.18 9.93 -2.05
N ALA A 221 3.80 10.78 -1.11
CA ALA A 221 2.46 10.72 -0.51
C ALA A 221 1.36 11.00 -1.54
N LYS A 222 1.58 11.96 -2.45
CA LYS A 222 0.64 12.31 -3.53
C LYS A 222 0.42 11.14 -4.48
N GLU A 223 1.49 10.55 -5.02
CA GLU A 223 1.40 9.40 -5.93
C GLU A 223 0.69 8.21 -5.26
N LYS A 224 1.01 7.93 -3.99
CA LYS A 224 0.34 6.88 -3.22
C LYS A 224 -1.15 7.13 -3.03
N LEU A 225 -1.54 8.35 -2.64
CA LEU A 225 -2.95 8.71 -2.47
C LEU A 225 -3.71 8.69 -3.80
N GLN A 226 -3.09 9.14 -4.90
CA GLN A 226 -3.68 9.04 -6.23
C GLN A 226 -3.88 7.58 -6.66
N GLY A 227 -2.91 6.70 -6.37
CA GLY A 227 -3.04 5.26 -6.59
C GLY A 227 -4.21 4.66 -5.79
N ILE A 228 -4.35 5.03 -4.51
CA ILE A 228 -5.48 4.60 -3.68
C ILE A 228 -6.81 5.13 -4.22
N LEU A 229 -6.85 6.38 -4.70
CA LEU A 229 -8.05 6.94 -5.32
C LEU A 229 -8.48 6.12 -6.54
N ASN A 230 -7.54 5.79 -7.43
CA ASN A 230 -7.81 4.97 -8.61
C ASN A 230 -8.30 3.57 -8.23
N GLN A 231 -7.70 2.95 -7.21
CA GLN A 231 -8.10 1.64 -6.70
C GLN A 231 -9.50 1.66 -6.08
N LEU A 232 -9.82 2.66 -5.26
CA LEU A 232 -11.17 2.84 -4.73
C LEU A 232 -12.16 3.11 -5.85
N ALA A 233 -11.82 3.98 -6.81
CA ALA A 233 -12.67 4.26 -7.97
C ALA A 233 -12.99 2.97 -8.75
N PHE A 234 -12.03 2.06 -8.92
CA PHE A 234 -12.26 0.75 -9.52
C PHE A 234 -13.19 -0.16 -8.69
N ILE A 235 -13.11 -0.10 -7.36
CA ILE A 235 -14.03 -0.84 -6.47
C ILE A 235 -15.46 -0.27 -6.58
N PHE A 236 -15.61 1.04 -6.67
CA PHE A 236 -16.92 1.67 -6.82
C PHE A 236 -17.46 1.60 -8.26
N ASP A 237 -16.60 1.62 -9.28
CA ASP A 237 -16.94 1.44 -10.70
C ASP A 237 -17.15 -0.05 -11.02
N LYS A 238 -18.38 -0.50 -10.77
CA LYS A 238 -18.86 -1.88 -10.92
C LYS A 238 -18.93 -2.40 -12.38
N LYS A 239 -18.33 -1.69 -13.35
CA LYS A 239 -18.36 -2.08 -14.78
C LYS A 239 -17.56 -3.33 -15.09
N GLU A 240 -16.40 -3.50 -14.46
CA GLU A 240 -15.52 -4.65 -14.74
C GLU A 240 -16.07 -5.90 -14.06
N LYS A 241 -16.50 -6.87 -14.87
CA LYS A 241 -17.19 -8.08 -14.42
C LYS A 241 -16.23 -9.18 -13.98
N ASN A 242 -14.96 -9.10 -14.35
CA ASN A 242 -13.99 -10.15 -14.04
C ASN A 242 -13.40 -10.03 -12.63
N TYR A 243 -14.04 -9.26 -11.73
CA TYR A 243 -13.60 -9.03 -10.36
C TYR A 243 -14.75 -9.24 -9.36
N VAL A 244 -14.45 -9.93 -8.27
CA VAL A 244 -15.29 -9.93 -7.07
C VAL A 244 -14.86 -8.79 -6.18
N ARG A 245 -15.82 -8.04 -5.63
CA ARG A 245 -15.57 -6.91 -4.75
C ARG A 245 -16.28 -7.16 -3.43
N TRP A 246 -15.62 -6.87 -2.31
CA TRP A 246 -16.23 -7.05 -1.00
C TRP A 246 -15.67 -6.03 0.01
N LEU A 247 -16.47 -5.79 1.03
CA LEU A 247 -16.05 -5.10 2.24
C LEU A 247 -15.63 -6.15 3.27
N MET A 248 -14.58 -5.85 4.02
CA MET A 248 -14.11 -6.70 5.10
C MET A 248 -13.97 -5.90 6.38
N ALA A 249 -14.40 -6.45 7.52
CA ALA A 249 -14.18 -5.85 8.83
C ALA A 249 -13.77 -6.89 9.87
N ASN A 250 -12.93 -6.49 10.84
CA ASN A 250 -12.62 -7.27 12.04
C ASN A 250 -12.90 -6.42 13.30
N ASN A 251 -13.53 -7.04 14.31
CA ASN A 251 -13.94 -6.40 15.57
C ASN A 251 -12.79 -5.88 16.45
N ALA A 252 -11.53 -6.17 16.15
CA ALA A 252 -10.42 -5.83 17.03
C ALA A 252 -10.11 -4.32 17.15
N MET A 253 -10.37 -3.49 16.12
CA MET A 253 -10.11 -2.03 16.20
C MET A 253 -10.82 -1.23 15.08
N PRO A 254 -12.08 -0.82 15.25
CA PRO A 254 -12.75 0.07 14.31
C PRO A 254 -12.17 1.50 14.36
N PRO A 255 -12.10 2.24 13.22
CA PRO A 255 -12.37 1.84 11.84
C PRO A 255 -11.13 1.27 11.12
N PHE A 256 -10.01 1.09 11.84
CA PHE A 256 -8.71 0.68 11.26
C PHE A 256 -8.71 -0.74 10.68
N ASN A 257 -9.59 -1.59 11.17
CA ASN A 257 -9.74 -2.96 10.69
C ASN A 257 -10.88 -3.12 9.67
N CYS A 258 -11.12 -2.09 8.85
CA CYS A 258 -12.04 -2.15 7.71
C CYS A 258 -11.30 -2.00 6.39
N PHE A 259 -11.72 -2.80 5.40
CA PHE A 259 -11.04 -2.89 4.12
C PHE A 259 -12.05 -2.87 2.97
N PHE A 260 -11.71 -2.10 1.94
CA PHE A 260 -12.26 -2.29 0.60
C PHE A 260 -11.35 -3.28 -0.14
N LYS A 261 -11.96 -4.34 -0.70
CA LYS A 261 -11.25 -5.40 -1.38
C LYS A 261 -11.81 -5.63 -2.78
N ALA A 262 -10.93 -5.96 -3.72
CA ALA A 262 -11.30 -6.54 -5.00
C ALA A 262 -10.28 -7.58 -5.43
N ALA A 263 -10.72 -8.67 -6.02
CA ALA A 263 -9.85 -9.72 -6.55
C ALA A 263 -10.36 -10.19 -7.91
N PRO A 264 -9.46 -10.53 -8.86
CA PRO A 264 -9.87 -11.09 -10.14
C PRO A 264 -10.52 -12.47 -9.94
N ILE A 265 -11.56 -12.78 -10.71
CA ILE A 265 -12.21 -14.11 -10.73
C ILE A 265 -11.31 -15.13 -11.42
N LYS A 266 -10.53 -14.68 -12.40
CA LYS A 266 -9.57 -15.51 -13.15
C LYS A 266 -8.25 -14.78 -13.26
N VAL A 267 -7.18 -15.41 -12.77
CA VAL A 267 -5.82 -14.87 -12.85
C VAL A 267 -5.07 -15.26 -14.12
N GLY A 268 -5.49 -16.33 -14.80
CA GLY A 268 -4.81 -16.84 -16.01
C GLY A 268 -4.48 -15.79 -17.10
N PRO A 269 -5.37 -14.83 -17.43
CA PRO A 269 -5.06 -13.77 -18.39
C PRO A 269 -3.94 -12.81 -17.97
N PHE A 270 -3.63 -12.72 -16.68
CA PHE A 270 -2.59 -11.83 -16.13
C PHE A 270 -1.22 -12.51 -16.04
N ILE A 271 -1.12 -13.80 -16.34
CA ILE A 271 0.10 -14.62 -16.24
C ILE A 271 0.64 -14.94 -17.66
N GLN A 272 0.31 -14.11 -18.65
CA GLN A 272 0.71 -14.32 -20.06
C GLN A 272 2.07 -13.71 -20.39
#